data_AF-A0ABD3BJX3-F1
#
_entry.id   AF-A0ABD3BJX3-F1
#
_cell.length_a   1.000
_cell.length_b   1.000
_cell.length_c   1.000
_cell.angle_alpha   90.00
_cell.angle_beta   90.00
_cell.angle_gamma   90.00
#
_symmetry.space_group_name_H-M   'P 1'
#
loop_
_entity.id
_entity.type
_entity.pdbx_description
1 polymer ?
#
loop_
_entity_poly.entity_id
_entity_poly.type
_entity_poly.pdbx_seq_one_letter_code
_entity_poly.pdbx_strand_id
1 'polypeptide(L)'
;MLWALVKDRQAYENMLHYVGLAEMGISRDTRLRALQILKGDVKQIFQFAYKTMSDRWDKLNDVISSSLNRFSIQEISPRFCNFFEQIRGPSPVTAYAFEGRSQKLQISPSGSKNPRPQRKLV
;
A
#
# COMPACT_ATOMS: atom_id res chain seq x y z
N MET A 1 5.81 14.57 -3.78
CA MET A 1 6.83 14.50 -2.71
C MET A 1 7.31 13.08 -2.61
N LEU A 2 8.54 12.81 -2.98
CA LEU A 2 9.24 11.59 -2.60
C LEU A 2 10.22 11.93 -1.50
N TRP A 3 10.32 11.07 -0.50
CA TRP A 3 11.35 11.12 0.54
C TRP A 3 11.98 9.72 0.63
N ALA A 4 13.24 9.67 1.05
CA ALA A 4 13.96 8.43 1.30
C ALA A 4 14.63 8.50 2.67
N LEU A 5 14.50 7.43 3.46
CA LEU A 5 15.28 7.26 4.69
C LEU A 5 16.54 6.47 4.34
N VAL A 6 17.67 7.16 4.27
CA VAL A 6 18.96 6.56 3.92
C VAL A 6 19.80 6.42 5.19
N LYS A 7 20.16 5.18 5.53
CA LYS A 7 21.00 4.90 6.71
C LYS A 7 22.49 5.11 6.43
N ASP A 8 22.93 4.77 5.23
CA ASP A 8 24.33 4.89 4.82
C ASP A 8 24.67 6.31 4.37
N ARG A 9 25.80 6.81 4.86
CA ARG A 9 26.25 8.18 4.59
C ARG A 9 26.68 8.36 3.14
N GLN A 10 27.40 7.39 2.58
CA GLN A 10 27.90 7.52 1.21
C GLN A 10 26.76 7.50 0.19
N ALA A 11 25.78 6.61 0.39
CA ALA A 11 24.54 6.62 -0.40
C ALA A 11 23.78 7.95 -0.29
N TYR A 12 23.74 8.57 0.89
CA TYR A 12 23.09 9.86 1.11
C TYR A 12 23.79 10.99 0.34
N GLU A 13 25.12 11.09 0.42
CA GLU A 13 25.90 12.11 -0.29
C GLU A 13 25.75 11.97 -1.82
N ASN A 14 25.78 10.75 -2.34
CA ASN A 14 25.55 10.47 -3.75
C ASN A 14 24.13 10.85 -4.20
N MET A 15 23.12 10.58 -3.37
CA MET A 15 21.73 10.96 -3.64
C MET A 15 21.58 12.49 -3.68
N LEU A 16 22.17 13.21 -2.73
CA LEU A 16 22.14 14.68 -2.71
C LEU A 16 22.80 15.28 -3.94
N HIS A 17 23.96 14.74 -4.35
CA HIS A 17 24.64 15.17 -5.55
C HIS A 17 23.75 14.99 -6.79
N TYR A 18 23.09 13.83 -6.92
CA TYR A 18 22.15 13.59 -8.02
C TYR A 18 20.97 14.55 -8.03
N VAL A 19 20.30 14.78 -6.89
CA VAL A 19 19.16 15.70 -6.78
C VAL A 19 19.58 17.14 -7.12
N GLY A 20 20.79 17.54 -6.72
CA GLY A 20 21.36 18.83 -7.08
C GLY A 20 21.58 18.99 -8.58
N LEU A 21 22.08 17.96 -9.26
CA LEU A 21 22.30 17.97 -10.71
C LEU A 21 21.00 17.87 -11.52
N ALA A 22 20.05 17.03 -11.09
CA ALA A 22 18.85 16.73 -11.86
C ALA A 22 17.78 17.83 -11.77
N GLU A 23 17.58 18.39 -10.56
CA GLU A 23 16.43 19.26 -10.28
C GLU A 23 16.84 20.59 -9.60
N MET A 24 18.14 20.85 -9.43
CA MET A 24 18.64 22.01 -8.65
C MET A 24 18.03 22.07 -7.24
N GLY A 25 17.79 20.90 -6.64
CA GLY A 25 17.15 20.76 -5.34
C GLY A 25 15.64 20.64 -5.40
N ILE A 26 14.98 20.84 -4.24
CA ILE A 26 13.53 20.64 -4.08
C ILE A 26 12.85 22.00 -3.86
N SER A 27 11.77 22.25 -4.61
CA SER A 27 10.94 23.46 -4.47
C SER A 27 10.56 23.75 -3.01
N ARG A 28 10.82 24.99 -2.58
CA ARG A 28 10.50 25.46 -1.22
C ARG A 28 9.00 25.42 -0.97
N ASP A 29 8.19 25.79 -1.95
CA ASP A 29 6.72 25.82 -1.82
C ASP A 29 6.15 24.42 -1.64
N THR A 30 6.67 23.44 -2.39
CA THR A 30 6.27 22.04 -2.22
C THR A 30 6.60 21.55 -0.82
N ARG A 31 7.79 21.88 -0.29
CA ARG A 31 8.18 21.54 1.10
C ARG A 31 7.32 22.24 2.16
N LEU A 32 6.89 23.49 1.93
CA LEU A 32 6.03 24.20 2.86
C LEU A 32 4.61 23.63 2.88
N ARG A 33 4.00 23.38 1.72
CA ARG A 33 2.67 22.76 1.61
C ARG A 33 2.65 21.36 2.20
N ALA A 34 3.71 20.59 1.95
CA ALA A 34 3.92 19.28 2.58
C ALA A 34 3.82 19.32 4.09
N LEU A 35 4.59 20.23 4.68
CA LEU A 35 4.70 20.36 6.12
C LEU A 35 3.38 20.84 6.73
N GLN A 36 2.62 21.69 6.04
CA GLN A 36 1.27 22.07 6.47
C GLN A 36 0.32 20.86 6.50
N ILE A 37 0.33 20.02 5.46
CA ILE A 37 -0.49 18.80 5.42
C ILE A 37 -0.09 17.82 6.52
N LEU A 38 1.22 17.60 6.72
CA LEU A 38 1.74 16.69 7.73
C LEU A 38 1.52 17.18 9.18
N LYS A 39 1.45 18.50 9.39
CA LYS A 39 1.08 19.10 10.68
C LYS A 39 -0.43 19.04 10.97
N GLY A 40 -1.24 18.74 9.95
CA GLY A 40 -2.68 18.53 10.11
C GLY A 40 -2.99 17.22 10.85
N ASP A 41 -4.28 16.92 11.01
CA ASP A 41 -4.71 15.67 11.65
C ASP A 41 -4.52 14.48 10.69
N VAL A 42 -3.32 13.92 10.74
CA VAL A 42 -2.91 12.75 9.96
C VAL A 42 -3.78 11.53 10.26
N LYS A 43 -4.27 11.39 11.51
CA LYS A 43 -5.12 10.25 11.91
C LYS A 43 -6.47 10.31 11.21
N GLN A 44 -7.07 11.49 11.09
CA GLN A 44 -8.30 11.68 10.32
C GLN A 44 -8.13 11.36 8.83
N ILE A 45 -7.01 11.77 8.23
CA ILE A 45 -6.71 11.47 6.82
C ILE A 45 -6.67 9.95 6.60
N PHE A 46 -5.96 9.21 7.47
CA PHE A 46 -5.88 7.76 7.36
C PHE A 46 -7.21 7.06 7.66
N GLN A 47 -8.00 7.58 8.60
CA GLN A 47 -9.33 7.03 8.90
C GLN A 47 -10.29 7.21 7.71
N PHE A 48 -10.29 8.40 7.10
CA PHE A 48 -11.04 8.66 5.88
C PHE A 48 -10.63 7.73 4.75
N ALA A 49 -9.32 7.65 4.48
CA ALA A 49 -8.78 6.80 3.42
C ALA A 49 -9.15 5.32 3.63
N TYR A 50 -9.02 4.80 4.85
CA TYR A 50 -9.41 3.44 5.17
C TYR A 50 -10.90 3.21 4.90
N LYS A 51 -11.78 4.10 5.40
CA LYS A 51 -13.23 3.98 5.21
C LYS A 51 -13.57 3.93 3.73
N THR A 52 -13.09 4.91 2.95
CA THR A 52 -13.36 4.98 1.51
C THR A 52 -12.84 3.76 0.74
N MET A 53 -11.65 3.26 1.08
CA MET A 53 -11.06 2.11 0.38
C MET A 53 -11.71 0.78 0.78
N SER A 54 -12.10 0.63 2.05
CA SER A 54 -12.89 -0.51 2.53
C SER A 54 -14.24 -0.55 1.81
N ASP A 55 -14.97 0.57 1.78
CA ASP A 55 -16.28 0.65 1.11
C ASP A 55 -16.18 0.29 -0.39
N ARG A 56 -15.08 0.68 -1.05
CA ARG A 56 -14.81 0.32 -2.46
C ARG A 56 -14.50 -1.17 -2.61
N TRP A 57 -13.74 -1.73 -1.67
CA TRP A 57 -13.39 -3.15 -1.67
C TRP A 57 -14.63 -4.03 -1.45
N ASP A 58 -15.50 -3.66 -0.52
CA ASP A 58 -16.73 -4.40 -0.21
C ASP A 58 -17.65 -4.43 -1.44
N LYS A 59 -17.88 -3.27 -2.07
CA LYS A 59 -18.65 -3.17 -3.32
C LYS A 59 -18.06 -4.02 -4.45
N LEU A 60 -16.74 -4.06 -4.56
CA LEU A 60 -16.08 -4.88 -5.57
C LEU A 60 -16.29 -6.38 -5.30
N ASN A 61 -16.16 -6.81 -4.04
CA ASN A 61 -16.42 -8.20 -3.64
C ASN A 61 -17.87 -8.61 -3.93
N ASP A 62 -18.83 -7.74 -3.66
CA ASP A 62 -20.25 -8.01 -3.94
C ASP A 62 -20.50 -8.25 -5.43
N VAL A 63 -19.95 -7.38 -6.29
CA VAL A 63 -20.07 -7.51 -7.75
C VAL A 63 -19.39 -8.78 -8.26
N ILE A 64 -18.21 -9.13 -7.73
CA ILE A 64 -17.50 -10.34 -8.15
C ILE A 64 -18.23 -11.60 -7.69
N SER A 65 -18.73 -11.61 -6.46
CA SER A 65 -19.47 -12.74 -5.89
C SER A 65 -20.76 -13.03 -6.65
N SER A 66 -21.42 -11.99 -7.19
CA SER A 66 -22.61 -12.15 -8.05
C SER A 66 -22.29 -12.60 -9.49
N SER A 67 -21.04 -12.46 -9.96
CA SER A 67 -20.64 -12.65 -11.36
C SER A 67 -20.39 -14.11 -11.79
N LEU A 68 -21.18 -15.08 -11.29
CA LEU A 68 -21.16 -16.50 -11.71
C LEU A 68 -19.75 -17.13 -11.68
N ASN A 69 -18.90 -16.76 -10.71
CA ASN A 69 -17.52 -17.26 -10.54
C ASN A 69 -16.62 -17.12 -11.78
N ARG A 70 -16.91 -16.16 -12.67
CA ARG A 70 -16.06 -15.89 -13.84
C ARG A 70 -14.73 -15.26 -13.44
N PHE A 71 -14.78 -14.40 -12.43
CA PHE A 71 -13.62 -13.73 -11.88
C PHE A 71 -13.44 -14.10 -10.42
N SER A 72 -12.18 -14.25 -10.01
CA SER A 72 -11.78 -14.34 -8.61
C SER A 72 -10.78 -13.24 -8.31
N ILE A 73 -10.82 -12.67 -7.10
CA ILE A 73 -9.86 -11.66 -6.66
C ILE A 73 -9.06 -12.17 -5.48
N GLN A 74 -7.93 -11.51 -5.22
CA GLN A 74 -7.06 -11.81 -4.08
C GLN A 74 -7.84 -11.90 -2.76
N GLU A 75 -7.64 -13.00 -2.03
CA GLU A 75 -8.18 -13.17 -0.69
C GLU A 75 -7.22 -12.55 0.33
N ILE A 76 -7.70 -11.61 1.13
CA ILE A 76 -6.90 -10.91 2.13
C ILE A 76 -7.61 -11.01 3.47
N SER A 77 -6.99 -11.72 4.41
CA SER A 77 -7.53 -11.89 5.77
C SER A 77 -7.39 -10.60 6.60
N PRO A 78 -8.36 -10.27 7.48
CA PRO A 78 -8.21 -9.21 8.47
C PRO A 78 -6.99 -9.42 9.38
N ARG A 79 -6.31 -8.34 9.76
CA ARG A 79 -5.13 -8.38 10.65
C ARG A 79 -5.18 -7.25 11.68
N PHE A 80 -4.46 -7.42 12.78
CA PHE A 80 -4.29 -6.37 13.77
C PHE A 80 -3.41 -5.24 13.22
N CYS A 81 -3.89 -4.01 13.33
CA CYS A 81 -3.20 -2.81 12.87
C CYS A 81 -2.70 -2.01 14.09
N ASN A 82 -1.37 -1.89 14.26
CA ASN A 82 -0.78 -1.14 15.37
C ASN A 82 -1.10 0.37 15.30
N PHE A 83 -1.23 0.96 14.11
CA PHE A 83 -1.53 2.39 13.97
C PHE A 83 -2.93 2.76 14.49
N PHE A 84 -3.89 1.85 14.34
CA PHE A 84 -5.28 2.04 14.75
C PHE A 84 -5.68 1.22 15.99
N GLU A 85 -4.73 0.44 16.53
CA GLU A 85 -4.87 -0.45 17.68
C GLU A 85 -6.10 -1.37 17.64
N GLN A 86 -6.45 -1.86 16.44
CA GLN A 86 -7.63 -2.72 16.27
C GLN A 86 -7.46 -3.69 15.10
N ILE A 87 -8.29 -4.74 15.07
CA ILE A 87 -8.38 -5.65 13.94
C ILE A 87 -9.12 -4.95 12.81
N ARG A 88 -8.52 -4.90 11.61
CA ARG A 88 -9.09 -4.25 10.43
C ARG A 88 -9.16 -5.22 9.26
N GLY A 89 -10.22 -5.06 8.47
CA GLY A 89 -10.39 -5.76 7.20
C GLY A 89 -9.47 -5.23 6.10
N PRO A 90 -9.45 -5.89 4.94
CA PRO A 90 -8.61 -5.48 3.82
C PRO A 90 -9.12 -4.21 3.13
N SER A 91 -8.21 -3.28 2.85
CA SER A 91 -8.49 -2.08 2.05
C SER A 91 -7.35 -1.86 1.02
N PRO A 92 -7.21 -2.74 0.01
CA PRO A 92 -6.10 -2.69 -0.93
C PRO A 92 -6.23 -1.52 -1.91
N VAL A 93 -5.10 -0.99 -2.39
CA VAL A 93 -5.07 0.11 -3.37
C VAL A 93 -5.54 -0.36 -4.74
N THR A 94 -5.22 -1.60 -5.10
CA THR A 94 -5.54 -2.23 -6.37
C THR A 94 -6.14 -3.61 -6.13
N ALA A 95 -6.97 -4.06 -7.07
CA ALA A 95 -7.51 -5.41 -7.09
C ALA A 95 -6.87 -6.20 -8.23
N TYR A 96 -6.28 -7.34 -7.92
CA TYR A 96 -5.84 -8.30 -8.92
C TYR A 96 -6.95 -9.34 -9.13
N ALA A 97 -7.53 -9.33 -10.34
CA ALA A 97 -8.56 -10.28 -10.76
C ALA A 97 -7.96 -11.37 -11.65
N PHE A 98 -8.39 -12.60 -11.41
CA PHE A 98 -8.02 -13.78 -12.18
C PHE A 98 -9.27 -14.34 -12.85
N GLU A 99 -9.16 -14.64 -14.13
CA GLU A 99 -10.22 -15.27 -14.91
C GLU A 99 -10.11 -16.80 -14.75
N GLY A 100 -11.20 -17.45 -14.33
CA GLY A 100 -11.26 -18.90 -14.11
C GLY A 100 -11.35 -19.35 -12.64
N ARG A 101 -11.65 -20.64 -12.43
CA ARG A 101 -11.87 -21.23 -11.10
C ARG A 101 -10.61 -21.16 -10.23
N SER A 102 -10.60 -20.18 -9.33
CA SER A 102 -9.85 -20.14 -8.07
C SER A 102 -8.39 -20.61 -8.13
N GLN A 103 -7.48 -19.71 -8.52
CA GLN A 103 -6.09 -19.84 -8.07
C GLN A 103 -5.92 -19.03 -6.79
N LYS A 104 -5.85 -19.75 -5.67
CA LYS A 104 -5.71 -19.18 -4.32
C LYS A 104 -4.28 -18.66 -4.13
N LEU A 105 -4.04 -17.40 -4.49
CA LEU A 105 -2.79 -16.70 -4.14
C LEU A 105 -2.85 -16.27 -2.68
N GLN A 106 -2.27 -17.10 -1.79
CA GLN A 106 -2.01 -16.67 -0.42
C GLN A 106 -0.85 -15.67 -0.42
N ILE A 107 -1.15 -14.39 -0.23
CA ILE A 107 -0.14 -13.39 0.10
C ILE A 107 0.11 -13.49 1.62
N SER A 108 1.11 -14.30 2.00
CA SER A 108 1.57 -14.37 3.38
C SER A 108 1.96 -12.98 3.89
N PRO A 109 1.67 -12.64 5.16
CA PRO A 109 2.18 -11.40 5.75
C PRO A 109 3.70 -11.42 5.65
N SER A 110 4.27 -10.38 5.05
CA SER A 110 5.70 -10.10 5.04
C SER A 110 6.19 -9.89 6.48
N GLY A 111 6.51 -11.00 7.14
CA GLY A 111 7.37 -11.07 8.30
C GLY A 111 8.54 -11.97 7.95
N SER A 112 9.74 -11.40 7.93
CA SER A 112 11.05 -12.04 7.68
C SER A 112 11.59 -11.97 6.25
N LYS A 113 12.90 -11.71 6.24
CA LYS A 113 13.75 -11.35 5.10
C LYS A 113 13.72 -12.45 4.03
N ASN A 114 13.35 -12.04 2.82
CA ASN A 114 13.53 -12.77 1.56
C ASN A 114 12.57 -13.96 1.29
N PRO A 115 11.38 -13.73 0.69
CA PRO A 115 10.51 -14.81 0.27
C PRO A 115 10.80 -15.23 -1.18
N ARG A 116 11.27 -16.47 -1.37
CA ARG A 116 11.15 -17.17 -2.65
C ARG A 116 9.70 -17.65 -2.82
N PRO A 117 9.05 -17.44 -3.97
CA PRO A 117 7.72 -17.97 -4.21
C PRO A 117 7.78 -19.50 -4.28
N GLN A 118 7.11 -20.18 -3.35
CA GLN A 118 6.84 -21.60 -3.50
C GLN A 118 5.48 -21.79 -4.14
N ARG A 119 5.49 -22.34 -5.37
CA ARG A 119 4.29 -22.88 -6.00
C ARG A 119 3.93 -24.18 -5.29
N LYS A 120 2.75 -24.26 -4.67
CA LYS A 120 2.12 -25.55 -4.37
C LYS A 120 1.07 -25.82 -5.43
N LEU A 121 1.20 -26.94 -6.14
CA LEU A 121 0.10 -27.55 -6.87
C LEU A 121 -0.85 -28.15 -5.83
N VAL A 122 -2.14 -27.84 -5.95
CA VAL A 122 -3.24 -28.66 -5.45
C VAL A 122 -3.97 -29.17 -6.68
#